data_AF-Q8VWV7-F1
#
_entry.id   AF-Q8VWV7-F1
#
_cell.length_a   1.000
_cell.length_b   1.000
_cell.length_c   1.000
_cell.angle_alpha   90.00
_cell.angle_beta   90.00
_cell.angle_gamma   90.00
#
_symmetry.space_group_name_H-M   'P 1'
#
loop_
_entity.id
_entity.type
_entity.pdbx_description
1 polymer ?
#
loop_
_entity_poly.entity_id
_entity_poly.type
_entity_poly.pdbx_seq_one_letter_code
_entity_poly.pdbx_strand_id
1 'polypeptide(L)'
;SLPNNATFFLTYVALKFFVGYGLELSRIVPLIIYHLKRKYLCKTQAELKEAWSPGDLGYATRFPGDMLIITIVLCYSVIAPIIVPFGVLYFGLGWLVLRNQVLKVYVPSYESYGRMWPHMHTRILAALLLYQVTMFGYFGVKKFYYVPILIPLPILSLIFAFVCKKKFYHFFQATALEVACREMKETPNMELVFRSFIPPSLSAEKSDDDQFEDAKSQVSRAASFV
;
A
#
# COMPACT_ATOMS: atom_id res chain seq x y z
N SER A 1 -30.93 -11.73 -1.96
CA SER A 1 -30.81 -11.83 -0.50
C SER A 1 -29.36 -12.07 -0.12
N LEU A 2 -28.91 -11.58 1.04
CA LEU A 2 -27.50 -11.62 1.52
C LEU A 2 -26.74 -12.97 1.33
N PRO A 3 -27.37 -14.16 1.48
CA PRO A 3 -26.69 -15.44 1.28
C PRO A 3 -26.26 -15.71 -0.17
N ASN A 4 -27.09 -15.34 -1.17
CA ASN A 4 -26.73 -15.51 -2.58
C ASN A 4 -25.58 -14.58 -2.97
N ASN A 5 -25.51 -13.39 -2.36
CA ASN A 5 -24.42 -12.45 -2.58
C ASN A 5 -23.12 -12.93 -1.91
N ALA A 6 -23.19 -13.67 -0.80
CA ALA A 6 -22.01 -14.22 -0.12
C ALA A 6 -21.20 -15.16 -1.03
N THR A 7 -21.89 -16.01 -1.82
CA THR A 7 -21.22 -16.88 -2.80
C THR A 7 -20.52 -16.07 -3.90
N PHE A 8 -21.15 -14.98 -4.39
CA PHE A 8 -20.52 -14.08 -5.35
C PHE A 8 -19.26 -13.40 -4.79
N PHE A 9 -19.29 -12.92 -3.56
CA PHE A 9 -18.12 -12.29 -2.95
C PHE A 9 -17.03 -13.31 -2.63
N LEU A 10 -17.38 -14.54 -2.25
CA LEU A 10 -16.43 -15.62 -2.07
C LEU A 10 -15.71 -15.96 -3.38
N THR A 11 -16.45 -16.12 -4.49
CA THR A 11 -15.86 -16.38 -5.80
C THR A 11 -15.05 -15.20 -6.32
N TYR A 12 -15.48 -13.96 -6.05
CA TYR A 12 -14.71 -12.76 -6.35
C TYR A 12 -13.36 -12.74 -5.63
N VAL A 13 -13.34 -12.98 -4.31
CA VAL A 13 -12.09 -13.04 -3.51
C VAL A 13 -11.21 -14.18 -3.99
N ALA A 14 -11.78 -15.36 -4.26
CA ALA A 14 -11.03 -16.50 -4.80
C ALA A 14 -10.43 -16.20 -6.19
N LEU A 15 -11.18 -15.56 -7.09
CA LEU A 15 -10.69 -15.17 -8.41
C LEU A 15 -9.57 -14.13 -8.29
N LYS A 16 -9.76 -13.11 -7.44
CA LYS A 16 -8.76 -12.06 -7.21
C LYS A 16 -7.49 -12.64 -6.59
N PHE A 17 -7.62 -13.64 -5.73
CA PHE A 17 -6.52 -14.41 -5.19
C PHE A 17 -5.76 -15.19 -6.27
N PHE A 18 -6.42 -16.12 -6.95
CA PHE A 18 -5.76 -17.02 -7.91
C PHE A 18 -5.24 -16.28 -9.14
N VAL A 19 -6.11 -15.49 -9.79
CA VAL A 19 -5.77 -14.82 -11.04
C VAL A 19 -5.01 -13.52 -10.78
N GLY A 20 -5.40 -12.75 -9.76
CA GLY A 20 -4.73 -11.48 -9.45
C GLY A 20 -3.28 -11.67 -9.05
N TYR A 21 -3.00 -12.54 -8.06
CA TYR A 21 -1.61 -12.80 -7.66
C TYR A 21 -0.84 -13.61 -8.70
N GLY A 22 -1.49 -14.51 -9.46
CA GLY A 22 -0.84 -15.21 -10.56
C GLY A 22 -0.33 -14.26 -11.65
N LEU A 23 -1.15 -13.29 -12.05
CA LEU A 23 -0.78 -12.28 -13.04
C LEU A 23 0.27 -11.30 -12.51
N GLU A 24 0.17 -10.89 -11.24
CA GLU A 24 1.16 -10.03 -10.57
C GLU A 24 2.52 -10.72 -10.46
N LEU A 25 2.56 -12.00 -10.08
CA LEU A 25 3.80 -12.76 -9.97
C LEU A 25 4.47 -12.93 -11.33
N SER A 26 3.69 -13.25 -12.37
CA SER A 26 4.24 -13.47 -13.71
C SER A 26 4.62 -12.16 -14.42
N ARG A 27 4.07 -11.02 -13.98
CA ARG A 27 4.31 -9.69 -14.56
C ARG A 27 4.21 -9.68 -16.10
N ILE A 28 3.16 -10.32 -16.62
CA ILE A 28 2.96 -10.47 -18.07
C ILE A 28 2.82 -9.11 -18.75
N VAL A 29 2.11 -8.16 -18.13
CA VAL A 29 1.82 -6.84 -18.73
C VAL A 29 3.10 -6.03 -19.00
N PRO A 30 3.97 -5.74 -18.02
CA PRO A 30 5.25 -5.08 -18.29
C PRO A 30 6.14 -5.83 -19.29
N LEU A 31 6.12 -7.16 -19.28
CA LEU A 31 6.94 -7.98 -20.17
C LEU A 31 6.49 -7.86 -21.63
N ILE A 32 5.18 -7.84 -21.89
CA ILE A 32 4.62 -7.60 -23.22
C ILE A 32 4.93 -6.17 -23.68
N ILE A 33 4.71 -5.17 -22.82
CA ILE A 33 4.99 -3.76 -23.14
C ILE A 33 6.46 -3.57 -23.49
N TYR A 34 7.38 -4.18 -22.72
CA TYR A 34 8.81 -4.13 -23.00
C TYR A 34 9.14 -4.71 -24.38
N HIS A 35 8.64 -5.90 -24.72
CA HIS A 35 8.90 -6.50 -26.03
C HIS A 35 8.30 -5.68 -27.19
N LEU A 36 7.13 -5.07 -26.97
CA LEU A 36 6.49 -4.20 -27.95
C LEU A 36 7.31 -2.91 -28.16
N LYS A 37 7.72 -2.25 -27.07
CA LYS A 37 8.58 -1.06 -27.12
C LYS A 37 9.91 -1.36 -27.80
N ARG A 38 10.56 -2.47 -27.43
CA ARG A 38 11.82 -2.89 -28.03
C ARG A 38 11.70 -3.15 -29.53
N LYS A 39 10.59 -3.72 -30.00
CA LYS A 39 10.41 -4.07 -31.41
C LYS A 39 10.04 -2.87 -32.29
N TYR A 40 9.23 -1.93 -31.77
CA TYR A 40 8.63 -0.89 -32.61
C TYR A 40 9.08 0.55 -32.28
N LEU A 41 9.51 0.83 -31.05
CA LEU A 41 9.75 2.20 -30.56
C LEU A 41 11.23 2.50 -30.27
N CYS A 42 11.98 1.55 -29.70
CA CYS A 42 13.36 1.79 -29.29
C CYS A 42 14.32 1.70 -30.49
N LYS A 43 14.95 2.83 -30.85
CA LYS A 43 16.02 2.93 -31.86
C LYS A 43 17.37 3.22 -31.23
N THR A 44 17.41 3.82 -30.04
CA THR A 44 18.65 4.21 -29.34
C THR A 44 18.83 3.43 -28.03
N GLN A 45 20.09 3.26 -27.58
CA GLN A 45 20.42 2.59 -26.31
C GLN A 45 19.77 3.27 -25.09
N ALA A 46 19.64 4.61 -25.12
CA ALA A 46 18.94 5.37 -24.08
C ALA A 46 17.44 5.01 -23.99
N GLU A 47 16.75 4.92 -25.13
CA GLU A 47 15.32 4.53 -25.16
C GLU A 47 15.11 3.09 -24.72
N LEU A 48 16.09 2.21 -24.98
CA LEU A 48 16.05 0.84 -24.49
C LEU A 48 16.19 0.78 -22.97
N LYS A 49 17.09 1.60 -22.39
CA LYS A 49 17.25 1.72 -20.94
C LYS A 49 15.98 2.26 -20.28
N GLU A 50 15.36 3.28 -20.88
CA GLU A 50 14.09 3.83 -20.40
C GLU A 50 12.94 2.81 -20.52
N ALA A 51 12.91 1.99 -21.56
CA ALA A 51 11.94 0.90 -21.67
C ALA A 51 12.10 -0.19 -20.59
N TRP A 52 13.30 -0.31 -19.99
CA TRP A 52 13.58 -1.20 -18.86
C TRP A 52 13.36 -0.56 -17.49
N SER A 53 13.01 0.73 -17.42
CA SER A 53 12.87 1.43 -16.14
C SER A 53 11.86 0.69 -15.25
N PRO A 54 12.22 0.34 -14.01
CA PRO A 54 11.29 -0.27 -13.07
C PRO A 54 10.10 0.67 -12.81
N GLY A 55 8.91 0.09 -12.74
CA GLY A 55 7.72 0.85 -12.37
C GLY A 55 7.65 1.13 -10.88
N ASP A 56 6.78 2.07 -10.50
CA ASP A 56 6.41 2.31 -9.10
C ASP A 56 5.54 1.17 -8.56
N LEU A 57 5.43 1.10 -7.23
CA LEU A 57 4.59 0.14 -6.50
C LEU A 57 3.09 0.25 -6.83
N GLY A 58 2.64 1.36 -7.42
CA GLY A 58 1.24 1.56 -7.80
C GLY A 58 0.33 1.75 -6.59
N TYR A 59 0.74 2.59 -5.63
CA TYR A 59 0.00 2.84 -4.38
C TYR A 59 -1.49 3.21 -4.62
N ALA A 60 -1.77 3.93 -5.69
CA ALA A 60 -3.13 4.39 -6.00
C ALA A 60 -4.11 3.26 -6.34
N THR A 61 -3.65 2.15 -6.92
CA THR A 61 -4.52 1.06 -7.40
C THR A 61 -4.51 -0.14 -6.48
N ARG A 62 -3.33 -0.51 -5.96
CA ARG A 62 -3.17 -1.68 -5.09
C ARG A 62 -3.88 -1.50 -3.75
N PHE A 63 -3.67 -0.35 -3.09
CA PHE A 63 -4.20 -0.13 -1.75
C PHE A 63 -5.73 -0.11 -1.68
N PRO A 64 -6.47 0.59 -2.55
CA PRO A 64 -7.93 0.52 -2.55
C PRO A 64 -8.44 -0.90 -2.82
N GLY A 65 -7.74 -1.66 -3.69
CA GLY A 65 -8.03 -3.06 -3.95
C GLY A 65 -7.93 -3.91 -2.69
N ASP A 66 -6.81 -3.83 -1.98
CA ASP A 66 -6.59 -4.59 -0.74
C ASP A 66 -7.58 -4.19 0.37
N MET A 67 -7.87 -2.89 0.50
CA MET A 67 -8.85 -2.37 1.47
C MET A 67 -10.28 -2.88 1.20
N LEU A 68 -10.65 -3.05 -0.08
CA LEU A 68 -11.93 -3.64 -0.46
C LEU A 68 -12.00 -5.11 -0.01
N ILE A 69 -10.94 -5.89 -0.23
CA ILE A 69 -10.87 -7.30 0.19
C ILE A 69 -10.97 -7.41 1.71
N ILE A 70 -10.26 -6.58 2.48
CA ILE A 70 -10.38 -6.53 3.95
C ILE A 70 -11.85 -6.30 4.36
N THR A 71 -12.50 -5.32 3.73
CA THR A 71 -13.88 -4.95 4.05
C THR A 71 -14.86 -6.09 3.75
N ILE A 72 -14.71 -6.75 2.60
CA ILE A 72 -15.53 -7.90 2.20
C ILE A 72 -15.33 -9.06 3.16
N VAL A 73 -14.08 -9.44 3.44
CA VAL A 73 -13.75 -10.56 4.34
C VAL A 73 -14.31 -10.31 5.73
N LEU A 74 -14.15 -9.09 6.27
CA LEU A 74 -14.73 -8.72 7.57
C LEU A 74 -16.26 -8.82 7.55
N CYS A 75 -16.94 -8.13 6.63
CA CYS A 75 -18.40 -8.08 6.60
C CYS A 75 -19.05 -9.46 6.40
N TYR A 76 -18.47 -10.30 5.54
CA TYR A 76 -19.00 -11.62 5.23
C TYR A 76 -18.53 -12.73 6.19
N SER A 77 -17.57 -12.48 7.08
CA SER A 77 -17.08 -13.47 8.05
C SER A 77 -18.20 -14.02 8.95
N VAL A 78 -19.16 -13.18 9.36
CA VAL A 78 -20.31 -13.58 10.19
C VAL A 78 -21.37 -14.35 9.40
N ILE A 79 -21.49 -14.09 8.10
CA ILE A 79 -22.50 -14.72 7.25
C ILE A 79 -22.00 -16.07 6.72
N ALA A 80 -20.75 -16.11 6.25
CA ALA A 80 -20.10 -17.26 5.63
C ALA A 80 -18.64 -17.36 6.12
N PRO A 81 -18.38 -18.07 7.25
CA PRO A 81 -17.08 -18.09 7.90
C PRO A 81 -15.97 -18.70 7.02
N ILE A 82 -16.33 -19.48 6.01
CA ILE A 82 -15.40 -20.04 5.02
C ILE A 82 -14.62 -18.94 4.26
N ILE A 83 -15.11 -17.69 4.19
CA ILE A 83 -14.38 -16.60 3.54
C ILE A 83 -13.09 -16.20 4.28
N VAL A 84 -13.02 -16.45 5.59
CA VAL A 84 -11.87 -16.07 6.43
C VAL A 84 -10.58 -16.80 6.03
N PRO A 85 -10.53 -18.14 5.90
CA PRO A 85 -9.31 -18.81 5.44
C PRO A 85 -8.89 -18.37 4.04
N PHE A 86 -9.83 -18.11 3.12
CA PHE A 86 -9.50 -17.55 1.80
C PHE A 86 -8.90 -16.14 1.92
N GLY A 87 -9.42 -15.30 2.82
CA GLY A 87 -8.86 -13.98 3.12
C GLY A 87 -7.45 -14.06 3.72
N VAL A 88 -7.21 -14.98 4.66
CA VAL A 88 -5.87 -15.19 5.24
C VAL A 88 -4.88 -15.65 4.17
N LEU A 89 -5.27 -16.59 3.31
CA LEU A 89 -4.45 -17.03 2.18
C LEU A 89 -4.15 -15.87 1.22
N TYR A 90 -5.13 -15.00 0.95
CA TYR A 90 -4.97 -13.81 0.14
C TYR A 90 -3.89 -12.87 0.68
N PHE A 91 -3.96 -12.49 1.97
CA PHE A 91 -2.94 -11.62 2.55
C PHE A 91 -1.60 -12.33 2.76
N GLY A 92 -1.60 -13.64 3.04
CA GLY A 92 -0.38 -14.44 3.22
C GLY A 92 0.45 -14.55 1.93
N LEU A 93 -0.18 -14.90 0.81
CA LEU A 93 0.50 -14.90 -0.49
C LEU A 93 0.83 -13.47 -0.94
N GLY A 94 -0.08 -12.52 -0.72
CA GLY A 94 0.18 -11.11 -1.02
C GLY A 94 1.42 -10.59 -0.34
N TRP A 95 1.61 -10.91 0.94
CA TRP A 95 2.83 -10.58 1.68
C TRP A 95 4.09 -11.18 1.03
N LEU A 96 4.06 -12.48 0.68
CA LEU A 96 5.21 -13.15 0.06
C LEU A 96 5.56 -12.55 -1.30
N VAL A 97 4.57 -12.35 -2.16
CA VAL A 97 4.75 -11.81 -3.51
C VAL A 97 5.22 -10.35 -3.44
N LEU A 98 4.52 -9.52 -2.68
CA LEU A 98 4.82 -8.10 -2.58
C LEU A 98 6.22 -7.88 -1.98
N ARG A 99 6.59 -8.61 -0.93
CA ARG A 99 7.93 -8.55 -0.35
C ARG A 99 9.01 -8.83 -1.39
N ASN A 100 8.83 -9.88 -2.20
CA ASN A 100 9.79 -10.22 -3.25
C ASN A 100 9.85 -9.16 -4.36
N GLN A 101 8.70 -8.60 -4.76
CA GLN A 101 8.64 -7.59 -5.81
C GLN A 101 9.23 -6.25 -5.37
N VAL A 102 9.01 -5.83 -4.12
CA VAL A 102 9.58 -4.60 -3.54
C VAL A 102 11.10 -4.71 -3.43
N LEU A 103 11.64 -5.88 -3.09
CA LEU A 103 13.08 -6.07 -2.97
C LEU A 103 13.82 -6.17 -4.31
N LYS A 104 13.16 -6.65 -5.36
CA LYS A 104 13.84 -7.02 -6.63
C LYS A 104 13.50 -6.14 -7.81
N VAL A 105 12.43 -5.34 -7.73
CA VAL A 105 11.91 -4.69 -8.93
C VAL A 105 11.39 -3.28 -8.68
N TYR A 106 10.43 -3.10 -7.77
CA TYR A 106 9.80 -1.80 -7.63
C TYR A 106 10.76 -0.81 -6.99
N VAL A 107 10.87 0.38 -7.59
CA VAL A 107 11.59 1.51 -7.03
C VAL A 107 10.54 2.53 -6.59
N PRO A 108 10.53 2.95 -5.30
CA PRO A 108 9.55 3.93 -4.83
C PRO A 108 9.78 5.27 -5.52
N SER A 109 8.74 5.85 -6.12
CA SER A 109 8.85 7.18 -6.74
C SER A 109 8.91 8.33 -5.73
N TYR A 110 8.52 8.09 -4.48
CA TYR A 110 8.51 9.10 -3.43
C TYR A 110 8.70 8.47 -2.04
N GLU A 111 9.42 9.18 -1.18
CA GLU A 111 9.60 8.82 0.22
C GLU A 111 8.57 9.55 1.10
N SER A 112 7.49 8.86 1.45
CA SER A 112 6.37 9.43 2.22
C SER A 112 6.47 9.22 3.73
N TYR A 113 7.50 8.52 4.24
CA TYR A 113 7.69 8.21 5.67
C TYR A 113 6.45 7.66 6.39
N GLY A 114 5.61 6.90 5.68
CA GLY A 114 4.40 6.31 6.25
C GLY A 114 3.21 7.27 6.45
N ARG A 115 3.22 8.46 5.83
CA ARG A 115 2.11 9.43 5.92
C ARG A 115 0.75 8.89 5.46
N MET A 116 0.74 7.80 4.68
CA MET A 116 -0.47 7.08 4.26
C MET A 116 -1.10 6.22 5.37
N TRP A 117 -0.35 5.86 6.41
CA TRP A 117 -0.81 4.96 7.47
C TRP A 117 -2.07 5.45 8.22
N PRO A 118 -2.18 6.73 8.65
CA PRO A 118 -3.40 7.24 9.28
C PRO A 118 -4.63 7.10 8.38
N HIS A 119 -4.47 7.26 7.06
CA HIS A 119 -5.55 7.08 6.08
C HIS A 119 -5.95 5.61 5.92
N MET A 120 -4.99 4.68 5.96
CA MET A 120 -5.30 3.24 5.95
C MET A 120 -6.03 2.84 7.23
N HIS A 121 -5.53 3.29 8.38
CA HIS A 121 -6.10 2.98 9.68
C HIS A 121 -7.54 3.49 9.82
N THR A 122 -7.87 4.70 9.35
CA THR A 122 -9.27 5.17 9.37
C THR A 122 -10.19 4.32 8.50
N ARG A 123 -9.72 3.84 7.35
CA ARG A 123 -10.51 2.98 6.45
C ARG A 123 -10.72 1.59 7.05
N ILE A 124 -9.71 1.02 7.72
CA ILE A 124 -9.85 -0.25 8.44
C ILE A 124 -10.85 -0.11 9.60
N LEU A 125 -10.80 0.99 10.35
CA LEU A 125 -11.78 1.28 11.40
C LEU A 125 -13.20 1.46 10.83
N ALA A 126 -13.34 2.12 9.68
CA ALA A 126 -14.63 2.24 8.99
C ALA A 126 -15.16 0.86 8.55
N ALA A 127 -14.30 -0.02 8.03
CA ALA A 127 -14.65 -1.40 7.69
C ALA A 127 -15.06 -2.20 8.94
N LEU A 128 -14.40 -1.99 10.09
CA LEU A 128 -14.75 -2.61 11.36
C LEU A 128 -16.14 -2.14 11.85
N LEU A 129 -16.44 -0.84 11.76
CA LEU A 129 -17.76 -0.30 12.10
C LEU A 129 -18.84 -0.87 11.15
N LEU A 130 -18.54 -0.94 9.85
CA LEU A 130 -19.45 -1.55 8.86
C LEU A 130 -19.71 -3.04 9.17
N TYR A 131 -18.67 -3.77 9.60
CA TYR A 131 -18.80 -5.14 10.06
C TYR A 131 -19.74 -5.24 11.27
N GLN A 132 -19.57 -4.39 12.28
CA GLN A 132 -20.43 -4.38 13.48
C GLN A 132 -21.89 -4.06 13.14
N VAL A 133 -22.13 -3.12 12.23
CA VAL A 133 -23.49 -2.81 11.72
C VAL A 133 -24.08 -3.99 10.95
N THR A 134 -23.31 -4.62 10.07
CA THR A 134 -23.74 -5.82 9.32
C THR A 134 -24.06 -6.98 10.26
N MET A 135 -23.22 -7.19 11.28
CA MET A 135 -23.39 -8.21 12.31
C MET A 135 -24.69 -7.98 13.10
N PHE A 136 -24.94 -6.74 13.53
CA PHE A 136 -26.18 -6.37 14.22
C PHE A 136 -27.41 -6.62 13.33
N GLY A 137 -27.36 -6.21 12.06
CA GLY A 137 -28.44 -6.46 11.11
C GLY A 137 -28.71 -7.95 10.88
N TYR A 138 -27.67 -8.77 10.75
CA TYR A 138 -27.81 -10.21 10.54
C TYR A 138 -28.45 -10.93 11.74
N PHE A 139 -27.96 -10.66 12.97
CA PHE A 139 -28.54 -11.25 14.17
C PHE A 139 -29.94 -10.71 14.50
N GLY A 140 -30.23 -9.46 14.14
CA GLY A 140 -31.57 -8.88 14.24
C GLY A 140 -32.60 -9.64 13.39
N VAL A 141 -32.27 -9.96 12.14
CA VAL A 141 -33.12 -10.79 11.26
C VAL A 141 -33.28 -12.20 11.81
N LYS A 142 -32.24 -12.77 12.43
CA LYS A 142 -32.28 -14.09 13.07
C LYS A 142 -33.01 -14.11 14.43
N LYS A 143 -33.56 -12.97 14.89
CA LYS A 143 -34.28 -12.81 16.18
C LYS A 143 -33.53 -13.40 17.38
N PHE A 144 -32.21 -13.17 17.43
CA PHE A 144 -31.39 -13.69 18.52
C PHE A 144 -31.60 -12.87 19.81
N TYR A 145 -31.80 -13.53 20.95
CA TYR A 145 -32.13 -12.85 22.22
C TYR A 145 -30.97 -11.98 22.75
N TYR A 146 -29.73 -12.38 22.52
CA TYR A 146 -28.54 -11.71 23.05
C TYR A 146 -28.01 -10.56 22.17
N VAL A 147 -28.78 -10.08 21.18
CA VAL A 147 -28.42 -8.92 20.34
C VAL A 147 -28.04 -7.66 21.13
N PRO A 148 -28.68 -7.32 22.28
CA PRO A 148 -28.31 -6.13 23.05
C PRO A 148 -26.85 -6.11 23.53
N ILE A 149 -26.22 -7.28 23.70
CA ILE A 149 -24.79 -7.39 24.08
C ILE A 149 -23.87 -6.86 22.98
N LEU A 150 -24.35 -6.77 21.73
CA LEU A 150 -23.57 -6.27 20.60
C LEU A 150 -23.55 -4.73 20.49
N ILE A 151 -24.47 -4.03 21.18
CA ILE A 151 -24.58 -2.56 21.16
C ILE A 151 -23.34 -1.84 21.72
N PRO A 152 -22.67 -2.28 22.81
CA PRO A 152 -21.47 -1.61 23.29
C PRO A 152 -20.27 -1.69 22.35
N LEU A 153 -20.20 -2.68 21.43
CA LEU A 153 -19.08 -2.86 20.52
C LEU A 153 -18.82 -1.66 19.59
N PRO A 154 -19.80 -1.11 18.84
CA PRO A 154 -19.58 0.07 18.00
C PRO A 154 -19.21 1.32 18.81
N ILE A 155 -19.74 1.46 20.02
CA ILE A 155 -19.38 2.57 20.91
C ILE A 155 -17.91 2.47 21.30
N LEU A 156 -17.46 1.28 21.72
CA LEU A 156 -16.05 1.04 22.06
C LEU A 156 -15.13 1.26 20.85
N SER A 157 -15.51 0.82 19.66
CA SER A 157 -14.77 1.07 18.42
C SER A 157 -14.61 2.57 18.13
N LEU A 158 -15.67 3.36 18.33
CA LEU A 158 -15.63 4.82 18.12
C LEU A 158 -14.74 5.52 19.15
N ILE A 159 -14.81 5.11 20.42
CA ILE A 159 -13.93 5.63 21.48
C ILE A 159 -12.48 5.31 21.12
N PHE A 160 -12.19 4.06 20.73
CA PHE A 160 -10.86 3.65 20.29
C PHE A 160 -10.37 4.49 19.10
N ALA A 161 -11.20 4.68 18.08
CA ALA A 161 -10.89 5.52 16.92
C ALA A 161 -10.55 6.96 17.33
N PHE A 162 -11.34 7.54 18.25
CA PHE A 162 -11.12 8.89 18.74
C PHE A 162 -9.81 9.02 19.53
N VAL A 163 -9.55 8.07 20.44
CA VAL A 163 -8.30 8.03 21.23
C VAL A 163 -7.09 7.89 20.30
N CYS A 164 -7.13 6.98 19.33
CA CYS A 164 -6.05 6.78 18.37
C CYS A 164 -5.82 8.01 17.50
N LYS A 165 -6.90 8.66 17.03
CA LYS A 165 -6.80 9.89 16.24
C LYS A 165 -6.16 11.02 17.05
N LYS A 166 -6.61 11.24 18.29
CA LYS A 166 -6.08 12.30 19.16
C LYS A 166 -4.63 12.06 19.56
N LYS A 167 -4.28 10.81 19.86
CA LYS A 167 -2.94 10.44 20.37
C LYS A 167 -1.91 10.29 19.26
N PHE A 168 -2.23 9.57 18.18
CA PHE A 168 -1.21 9.12 17.22
C PHE A 168 -1.15 9.92 15.93
N TYR A 169 -2.26 10.49 15.45
CA TYR A 169 -2.28 11.06 14.09
C TYR A 169 -1.41 12.31 13.96
N HIS A 170 -1.22 13.04 15.07
CA HIS A 170 -0.33 14.20 15.11
C HIS A 170 1.12 13.83 14.74
N PHE A 171 1.61 12.67 15.19
CA PHE A 171 2.99 12.23 14.91
C PHE A 171 3.25 11.91 13.44
N PHE A 172 2.22 11.61 12.66
CA PHE A 172 2.34 11.35 11.22
C PHE A 172 2.24 12.62 10.36
N GLN A 173 1.78 13.72 10.93
CA GLN A 173 1.62 14.99 10.21
C GLN A 173 2.79 15.94 10.44
N ALA A 174 3.37 15.93 11.64
CA ALA A 174 4.47 16.79 12.02
C ALA A 174 5.65 15.97 12.54
N THR A 175 6.83 16.22 11.98
CA THR A 175 8.09 15.66 12.49
C THR A 175 8.41 16.30 13.84
N ALA A 176 8.82 15.48 14.82
CA ALA A 176 9.16 15.98 16.15
C ALA A 176 10.42 16.83 16.11
N LEU A 177 10.38 18.02 16.75
CA LEU A 177 11.54 18.93 16.82
C LEU A 177 12.75 18.27 17.49
N GLU A 178 12.53 17.44 18.50
CA GLU A 178 13.60 16.67 19.15
C GLU A 178 14.37 15.81 18.15
N VAL A 179 13.68 15.17 17.20
CA VAL A 179 14.32 14.36 16.15
C VAL A 179 15.07 15.25 15.16
N ALA A 180 14.54 16.43 14.85
CA ALA A 180 15.18 17.39 13.96
C ALA A 180 16.41 18.07 14.58
N CYS A 181 16.47 18.21 15.90
CA CYS A 181 17.60 18.81 16.63
C CYS A 181 18.74 17.82 16.92
N ARG A 182 18.56 16.51 16.69
CA ARG A 182 19.66 15.55 16.83
C ARG A 182 20.74 15.85 15.80
N GLU A 183 22.01 15.72 16.20
CA GLU A 183 23.14 15.97 15.30
C GLU A 183 22.97 15.14 14.02
N MET A 184 22.93 15.85 12.89
CA MET A 184 22.87 15.19 11.60
C MET A 184 24.19 14.46 11.37
N LYS A 185 24.11 13.20 10.93
CA LYS A 185 25.28 12.40 10.60
C LYS A 185 26.14 13.02 9.50
N GLU A 186 25.53 13.84 8.65
CA GLU A 186 26.16 14.52 7.53
C GLU A 186 25.73 15.99 7.50
N THR A 187 26.68 16.89 7.23
CA THR A 187 26.39 18.32 7.07
C THR A 187 25.73 18.56 5.71
N PRO A 188 24.57 19.23 5.65
CA PRO A 188 23.88 19.48 4.39
C PRO A 188 24.69 20.43 3.50
N ASN A 189 25.00 20.01 2.27
CA ASN A 189 25.59 20.88 1.27
C ASN A 189 24.52 21.85 0.73
N MET A 190 24.65 23.14 1.03
CA MET A 190 23.66 24.17 0.66
C MET A 190 23.48 24.30 -0.86
N GLU A 191 24.54 24.05 -1.65
CA GLU A 191 24.46 24.07 -3.11
C GLU A 191 23.58 22.94 -3.65
N LEU A 192 23.67 21.75 -3.04
CA LEU A 192 22.84 20.60 -3.40
C LEU A 192 21.37 20.87 -3.07
N VAL A 193 21.09 21.52 -1.93
CA VAL A 193 19.72 21.91 -1.56
C VAL A 193 19.16 22.90 -2.59
N PHE A 194 19.92 23.94 -2.95
CA PHE A 194 19.48 24.92 -3.95
C PHE A 194 19.20 24.27 -5.31
N ARG A 195 20.11 23.41 -5.80
CA ARG A 195 19.94 22.68 -7.07
C ARG A 195 18.72 21.78 -7.09
N SER A 196 18.37 21.16 -5.95
CA SER A 196 17.24 20.23 -5.84
C SER A 196 15.88 20.91 -6.09
N PHE A 197 15.78 22.23 -5.94
CA PHE A 197 14.55 22.99 -6.20
C PHE A 197 14.54 23.65 -7.59
N ILE A 198 15.57 23.44 -8.42
CA ILE A 198 15.59 23.92 -9.81
C ILE A 198 14.70 23.00 -10.64
N PRO A 199 13.76 23.54 -11.46
CA PRO A 199 12.91 22.70 -12.29
C PRO A 199 13.75 21.94 -13.33
N PRO A 200 13.39 20.69 -13.68
CA PRO A 200 14.19 19.84 -14.58
C PRO A 200 14.46 20.44 -15.97
N SER A 201 13.65 21.39 -16.42
CA SER A 201 13.84 22.10 -17.69
C SER A 201 14.96 23.16 -17.66
N LEU A 202 15.36 23.61 -16.47
CA LEU A 202 16.39 24.64 -16.26
C LEU A 202 17.68 24.07 -15.67
N SER A 203 17.72 22.78 -15.31
CA SER A 203 18.93 22.13 -14.80
C SER A 203 19.95 21.92 -15.94
N ALA A 204 21.15 22.45 -15.77
CA ALA A 204 22.23 22.34 -16.76
C ALA A 204 22.81 20.91 -16.84
N GLU A 205 22.63 20.12 -15.79
CA GLU A 205 22.92 18.69 -15.77
C GLU A 205 21.68 17.95 -16.30
N LYS A 206 21.85 17.18 -17.40
CA LYS A 206 20.92 16.08 -17.68
C LYS A 206 20.98 15.19 -16.46
N SER A 207 19.84 14.92 -15.82
CA SER A 207 19.79 13.96 -14.74
C SER A 207 20.46 12.68 -15.23
N ASP A 208 21.55 12.28 -14.57
CA ASP A 208 22.07 10.94 -14.71
C ASP A 208 21.02 10.01 -14.10
N ASP A 209 19.95 9.72 -14.85
CA ASP A 209 18.92 8.71 -14.56
C ASP A 209 19.53 7.28 -14.48
N ASP A 210 20.85 7.21 -14.62
CA ASP A 210 21.69 6.03 -14.66
C ASP A 210 21.95 5.41 -13.29
N GLN A 211 21.66 6.13 -12.21
CA GLN A 211 21.78 5.65 -10.85
C GLN A 211 20.42 5.79 -10.16
N PHE A 212 19.65 4.69 -10.10
CA PHE A 212 18.51 4.58 -9.18
C PHE A 212 19.08 4.71 -7.76
N GLU A 213 19.16 5.93 -7.26
CA GLU A 213 19.54 6.21 -5.88
C GLU A 213 18.38 5.74 -5.00
N ASP A 214 18.45 4.48 -4.56
CA ASP A 214 17.72 4.00 -3.39
C ASP A 214 17.92 5.00 -2.24
N ALA A 215 16.93 5.18 -1.35
CA ALA A 215 17.03 6.03 -0.16
C ALA A 215 18.14 5.64 0.86
N LYS A 216 19.07 4.76 0.46
CA LYS A 216 20.28 4.32 1.17
C LYS A 216 21.60 4.64 0.45
N SER A 217 21.60 5.16 -0.78
CA SER A 217 22.83 5.46 -1.56
C SER A 217 23.78 6.42 -0.85
N GLN A 218 23.23 7.39 -0.09
CA GLN A 218 24.05 8.37 0.64
C GLN A 218 24.89 7.73 1.76
N VAL A 219 24.43 6.62 2.37
CA VAL A 219 25.14 5.95 3.46
C VAL A 219 26.33 5.11 2.96
N SER A 220 26.28 4.63 1.72
CA SER A 220 27.32 3.74 1.16
C SER A 220 28.50 4.52 0.57
N ARG A 221 28.29 5.74 0.06
CA ARG A 221 29.35 6.58 -0.51
C ARG A 221 30.37 7.08 0.53
N ALA A 222 29.97 7.18 1.80
CA ALA A 222 30.85 7.58 2.90
C ALA A 222 31.84 6.48 3.34
N ALA A 223 31.60 5.21 2.97
CA ALA A 223 32.47 4.08 3.37
C ALA A 223 33.55 3.74 2.33
N SER A 224 33.53 4.36 1.14
CA SER A 224 34.47 4.09 0.05
C SER A 224 35.57 5.15 -0.13
N PHE A 225 35.66 6.12 0.78
CA PHE A 225 36.76 7.08 0.85
C PHE A 225 37.53 6.89 2.16
N VAL A 226 38.24 5.76 2.26
CA VAL A 226 39.40 5.56 3.13
C VAL A 226 40.45 4.79 2.34
#